data_AF-A0A3D3JDW1-F1
#
_entry.id   AF-A0A3D3JDW1-F1
#
_cell.length_a   1.000
_cell.length_b   1.000
_cell.length_c   1.000
_cell.angle_alpha   90.00
_cell.angle_beta   90.00
_cell.angle_gamma   90.00
#
_symmetry.space_group_name_H-M   'P 1'
#
loop_
_entity.id
_entity.type
_entity.pdbx_description
1 polymer ?
#
loop_
_entity_poly.entity_id
_entity_poly.type
_entity_poly.pdbx_seq_one_letter_code
_entity_poly.pdbx_strand_id
1 'polypeptide(L)'
;DDGRTRTHLKIQDGCDYSCSFCTIPDARGPARAMPFEDVLKTLQDLDGHTEEVVLTGINLGEYRSGTHRFVDVVRGINELRPSYRV
;
A
#
# COMPACT_ATOMS: atom_id res chain seq x y z
N ASP A 1 11.26 25.21 -0.30
CA ASP A 1 10.39 24.18 -0.89
C ASP A 1 10.57 22.94 -0.04
N ASP A 2 9.63 22.68 0.86
CA ASP A 2 9.84 21.80 2.02
C ASP A 2 9.77 20.32 1.61
N GLY A 3 10.93 19.76 1.25
CA GLY A 3 11.47 18.55 1.90
C GLY A 3 10.60 17.29 2.01
N ARG A 4 9.58 17.07 1.19
CA ARG A 4 8.85 15.78 1.18
C ARG A 4 9.67 14.70 0.48
N THR A 5 10.72 14.25 1.16
CA THR A 5 11.52 13.07 0.79
C THR A 5 10.74 11.77 0.91
N ARG A 6 9.62 11.78 1.65
CA ARG A 6 8.80 10.60 1.95
C ARG A 6 7.36 10.77 1.47
N THR A 7 6.86 9.74 0.78
CA THR A 7 5.48 9.63 0.31
C THR A 7 4.79 8.44 0.94
N HIS A 8 3.57 8.62 1.47
CA HIS A 8 2.77 7.52 2.00
C HIS A 8 1.80 7.04 0.93
N LEU A 9 1.94 5.79 0.48
CA LEU A 9 1.05 5.16 -0.48
C LEU A 9 0.11 4.20 0.26
N LYS A 10 -1.17 4.57 0.37
CA LYS A 10 -2.19 3.71 0.99
C LYS A 10 -2.69 2.70 -0.02
N ILE A 11 -2.32 1.43 0.16
CA ILE A 11 -2.70 0.34 -0.74
C ILE A 11 -3.84 -0.53 -0.18
N GLN A 12 -4.17 -0.38 1.09
CA GLN A 12 -5.22 -1.14 1.75
C GLN A 12 -5.91 -0.28 2.82
N ASP A 13 -7.21 -0.48 3.02
CA ASP A 13 -8.01 0.20 4.04
C ASP A 13 -9.13 -0.71 4.54
N GLY A 14 -9.68 -0.44 5.73
CA GLY A 14 -10.63 -1.33 6.40
C GLY A 14 -10.00 -2.63 6.92
N CYS A 15 -10.78 -3.48 7.59
CA CYS A 15 -10.34 -4.80 8.04
C CYS A 15 -11.56 -5.69 8.33
N ASP A 16 -11.52 -6.95 7.90
CA ASP A 16 -12.62 -7.91 8.13
C ASP A 16 -12.53 -8.60 9.50
N TYR A 17 -11.50 -8.30 10.29
CA TYR A 17 -11.29 -8.92 11.59
C TYR A 17 -12.07 -8.18 12.68
N SER A 18 -12.88 -8.91 13.43
CA SER A 18 -13.59 -8.41 14.62
C SER A 18 -12.72 -8.54 15.88
N CYS A 19 -11.61 -7.81 15.92
CA CYS A 19 -10.73 -7.79 17.09
C CYS A 19 -11.42 -7.08 18.28
N SER A 20 -11.38 -7.69 19.47
CA SER A 20 -12.10 -7.18 20.67
C SER A 20 -11.71 -5.76 21.11
N PHE A 21 -10.54 -5.29 20.68
CA PHE A 21 -10.00 -3.96 21.02
C PHE A 21 -10.12 -2.94 19.88
N CYS A 22 -10.58 -3.36 18.68
CA CYS A 22 -10.40 -2.58 17.46
C CYS A 22 -11.73 -2.05 16.93
N THR A 23 -11.84 -0.73 16.76
CA THR A 23 -13.04 -0.07 16.20
C THR A 23 -13.03 0.00 14.66
N ILE A 24 -11.98 -0.50 14.02
CA ILE A 24 -11.78 -0.38 12.57
C ILE A 24 -12.96 -0.91 11.74
N PRO A 25 -13.53 -2.09 12.01
CA PRO A 25 -14.65 -2.59 11.20
C PRO A 25 -15.82 -1.60 11.16
N ASP A 26 -16.10 -0.92 12.28
CA ASP A 26 -17.16 0.09 12.37
C ASP A 26 -16.75 1.42 11.70
N ALA A 27 -15.51 1.88 11.94
CA ALA A 27 -15.07 3.21 11.51
C ALA A 27 -14.61 3.27 10.04
N ARG A 28 -14.11 2.14 9.50
CA ARG A 28 -13.50 2.05 8.16
C ARG A 28 -14.18 0.99 7.28
N GLY A 29 -15.02 0.14 7.84
CA GLY A 29 -15.72 -0.91 7.10
C GLY A 29 -14.84 -2.11 6.72
N PRO A 30 -15.33 -2.95 5.79
CA PRO A 30 -14.63 -4.17 5.37
C PRO A 30 -13.32 -3.87 4.66
N ALA A 31 -12.46 -4.88 4.56
CA ALA A 31 -11.18 -4.77 3.89
C ALA A 31 -11.36 -4.41 2.40
N ARG A 32 -10.63 -3.39 1.95
CA ARG A 32 -10.58 -2.93 0.56
C ARG A 32 -9.13 -2.68 0.18
N ALA A 33 -8.76 -3.04 -1.04
CA ALA A 33 -7.41 -2.88 -1.57
C ALA A 33 -7.42 -2.01 -2.82
N MET A 34 -6.35 -1.24 -3.00
CA MET A 34 -6.02 -0.63 -4.28
C MET A 34 -5.73 -1.75 -5.30
N PRO A 35 -6.22 -1.68 -6.54
CA PRO A 35 -5.91 -2.67 -7.56
C PRO A 35 -4.39 -2.83 -7.75
N PHE A 36 -3.93 -4.05 -7.96
CA PHE A 36 -2.50 -4.38 -8.06
C PHE A 36 -1.79 -3.55 -9.13
N GLU A 37 -2.39 -3.43 -10.32
CA GLU A 37 -1.84 -2.63 -11.41
C GLU A 37 -1.75 -1.14 -11.06
N ASP A 38 -2.75 -0.62 -10.33
CA ASP A 38 -2.76 0.78 -9.89
C ASP A 38 -1.67 1.03 -8.82
N VAL A 39 -1.37 0.04 -7.97
CA VAL A 39 -0.26 0.11 -7.02
C VAL A 39 1.07 0.23 -7.78
N LEU A 40 1.34 -0.66 -8.73
CA LEU A 40 2.59 -0.63 -9.51
C LEU A 40 2.72 0.63 -10.36
N LYS A 41 1.63 1.05 -11.01
CA LYS A 41 1.61 2.29 -11.77
C LYS A 41 1.90 3.50 -10.89
N THR A 42 1.26 3.60 -9.73
CA THR A 42 1.50 4.73 -8.81
C THR A 42 2.93 4.74 -8.30
N LEU A 43 3.52 3.58 -8.01
CA LEU A 43 4.93 3.47 -7.64
C LEU A 43 5.83 3.97 -8.79
N GLN A 44 5.60 3.51 -10.01
CA GLN A 44 6.36 3.97 -11.17
C GLN A 44 6.25 5.49 -11.38
N ASP A 45 5.05 6.07 -11.21
CA ASP A 45 4.80 7.50 -11.34
C ASP A 45 5.47 8.34 -10.23
N LEU A 46 5.89 7.72 -9.11
CA LEU A 46 6.60 8.40 -8.02
C LEU A 46 8.12 8.44 -8.22
N ASP A 47 8.66 7.74 -9.22
CA ASP A 47 10.10 7.69 -9.45
C ASP A 47 10.65 9.07 -9.85
N GLY A 48 11.73 9.51 -9.18
CA GLY A 48 12.26 10.86 -9.31
C GLY A 48 11.47 11.98 -8.61
N HIS A 49 10.33 11.65 -7.96
CA HIS A 49 9.50 12.62 -7.23
C HIS A 49 9.59 12.49 -5.70
N THR A 50 10.15 11.38 -5.19
CA THR A 50 10.29 11.07 -3.76
C THR A 50 11.57 10.26 -3.53
N GLU A 51 12.13 10.27 -2.33
CA GLU A 51 13.31 9.45 -1.95
C GLU A 51 12.92 8.18 -1.19
N GLU A 52 11.71 8.15 -0.63
CA GLU A 52 11.13 7.05 0.13
C GLU A 52 9.62 6.96 -0.12
N VAL A 53 9.10 5.74 -0.28
CA VAL A 53 7.67 5.45 -0.32
C VAL A 53 7.32 4.49 0.81
N VAL A 54 6.46 4.91 1.73
CA VAL A 54 5.94 4.03 2.79
C VAL A 54 4.60 3.45 2.34
N LEU A 55 4.57 2.13 2.12
CA LEU A 55 3.31 1.42 1.91
C LEU A 55 2.50 1.41 3.20
N THR A 56 1.23 1.80 3.11
CA THR A 56 0.35 1.87 4.29
C THR A 56 -0.96 1.11 4.05
N GLY A 57 -1.47 0.56 5.14
CA GLY A 57 -2.78 -0.05 5.25
C GLY A 57 -3.07 -0.43 6.68
N ILE A 58 -4.31 -0.80 6.97
CA ILE A 58 -4.71 -1.18 8.33
C ILE A 58 -4.18 -2.58 8.67
N ASN A 59 -4.29 -3.51 7.73
CA ASN A 59 -3.73 -4.85 7.83
C ASN A 59 -3.18 -5.28 6.46
N LEU A 60 -1.94 -4.90 6.18
CA LEU A 60 -1.30 -5.16 4.89
C LEU A 60 -1.20 -6.64 4.52
N GLY A 61 -1.13 -7.54 5.51
CA GLY A 61 -1.15 -8.99 5.26
C GLY A 61 -2.42 -9.48 4.56
N GLU A 62 -3.52 -8.73 4.72
CA GLU A 62 -4.82 -8.98 4.10
C GLU A 62 -5.00 -8.27 2.75
N TYR A 63 -3.96 -7.58 2.23
CA TYR A 63 -4.04 -7.03 0.87
C TYR A 63 -4.38 -8.14 -0.14
N ARG A 64 -5.41 -7.87 -0.95
CA ARG A 64 -5.88 -8.76 -2.00
C ARG A 64 -6.49 -7.97 -3.16
N SER A 65 -5.98 -8.18 -4.35
CA SER A 65 -6.52 -7.64 -5.60
C SER A 65 -6.64 -8.75 -6.63
N GLY A 66 -7.82 -9.36 -6.76
CA GLY A 66 -8.02 -10.58 -7.55
C GLY A 66 -7.17 -11.72 -6.99
N THR A 67 -6.25 -12.25 -7.79
CA THR A 67 -5.30 -13.30 -7.38
C THR A 67 -4.06 -12.78 -6.66
N HIS A 68 -3.77 -11.47 -6.74
CA HIS A 68 -2.56 -10.87 -6.17
C HIS A 68 -2.70 -10.63 -4.67
N ARG A 69 -1.60 -10.85 -3.95
CA ARG A 69 -1.42 -10.68 -2.50
C ARG A 69 -0.32 -9.67 -2.21
N PHE A 70 -0.15 -9.30 -0.95
CA PHE A 70 0.89 -8.35 -0.55
C PHE A 70 2.30 -8.76 -1.00
N VAL A 71 2.60 -10.07 -0.99
CA VAL A 71 3.90 -10.58 -1.48
C VAL A 71 4.13 -10.26 -2.96
N ASP A 72 3.07 -10.21 -3.77
CA ASP A 72 3.18 -9.88 -5.19
C ASP A 72 3.46 -8.39 -5.38
N VAL A 73 2.94 -7.52 -4.49
CA VAL A 73 3.30 -6.08 -4.45
C VAL A 73 4.80 -5.93 -4.18
N VAL A 74 5.33 -6.63 -3.16
CA VAL A 74 6.77 -6.60 -2.83
C VAL A 74 7.62 -7.11 -3.99
N ARG A 75 7.19 -8.19 -4.66
CA ARG A 75 7.89 -8.71 -5.85
C ARG A 75 7.86 -7.70 -7.00
N GLY A 76 6.71 -7.09 -7.27
CA GLY A 76 6.56 -6.06 -8.30
C GLY A 76 7.45 -4.84 -8.04
N ILE A 77 7.58 -4.40 -6.78
CA ILE A 77 8.53 -3.33 -6.41
C ILE A 77 9.98 -3.75 -6.72
N ASN A 78 10.36 -4.97 -6.37
CA ASN A 78 11.70 -5.49 -6.65
C ASN A 78 11.99 -5.59 -8.16
N GLU A 79 10.97 -5.85 -8.99
CA GLU A 79 11.06 -5.85 -10.45
C GLU A 79 11.15 -4.44 -11.04
N LEU A 80 10.37 -3.49 -10.51
CA LEU A 80 10.39 -2.08 -10.93
C LEU A 80 11.75 -1.41 -10.70
N ARG A 81 12.50 -1.85 -9.67
CA ARG A 81 13.81 -1.27 -9.27
C ARG A 81 13.77 0.26 -9.19
N PRO A 82 12.87 0.84 -8.38
CA PRO A 82 12.77 2.29 -8.27
C PRO A 82 14.06 2.91 -7.71
N SER A 83 14.30 4.18 -8.02
CA SER A 83 15.45 4.91 -7.47
C SER A 83 15.28 5.25 -5.98
N TYR A 84 14.04 5.24 -5.48
CA TYR A 84 13.68 5.50 -4.10
C TYR A 84 13.63 4.23 -3.24
N ARG A 85 13.63 4.41 -1.91
CA ARG A 85 13.46 3.33 -0.92
C ARG A 85 11.98 3.02 -0.70
N VAL A 86 11.64 1.77 -0.44
CA VAL A 86 10.30 1.34 -0.02
C VAL A 86 10.37 0.60 1.29
#